data_AF-A0A7D8BF93-F1
#
_entry.id   AF-A0A7D8BF93-F1
#
_cell.length_a   1.000
_cell.length_b   1.000
_cell.length_c   1.000
_cell.angle_alpha   90.00
_cell.angle_beta   90.00
_cell.angle_gamma   90.00
#
_symmetry.space_group_name_H-M   'P 1'
#
loop_
_entity.id
_entity.type
_entity.pdbx_description
1 polymer ?
#
loop_
_entity_poly.entity_id
_entity_poly.type
_entity_poly.pdbx_seq_one_letter_code
_entity_poly.pdbx_strand_id
1 'polypeptide(L)'
;MNSEIIQLSQPAVEPVLPAEAMVQLGLGNPVDSILNTQLTTQIANLLLAARRYCEGYTRSCYITTNWLYQGDHWPAWDSRYARNWYCGLRLPKPPFQSIQSFVYIDETGTPQTLPVDLTYGNSVTPTYAYQLDPGSDVKPARLLPAWARPWPPLRLVANAVQITFKSGFGGPVTASMANASAILTGPVFNPGDKGQSVSVPGAGAAGAALITTIASVDINGQATLADPAQAVVASTSNVYVGQPVPEEIRLAIKLATQFYYEQGAVTDLKMPRVVNDLLDGYVNRSA
;
A
#
# COMPACT_ATOMS: atom_id res chain seq x y z
N MET A 1 3.82 24.39 0.72
CA MET A 1 4.83 23.44 1.20
C MET A 1 5.35 22.72 -0.03
N ASN A 2 6.63 22.85 -0.36
CA ASN A 2 7.22 22.02 -1.40
C ASN A 2 7.42 20.64 -0.78
N SER A 3 6.64 19.68 -1.26
CA SER A 3 6.72 18.31 -0.83
C SER A 3 6.79 17.43 -2.06
N GLU A 4 7.74 16.53 -2.09
CA GLU A 4 7.94 15.58 -3.16
C GLU A 4 7.57 14.18 -2.66
N ILE A 5 6.98 13.37 -3.55
CA ILE A 5 6.74 11.95 -3.29
C ILE A 5 7.41 11.12 -4.38
N ILE A 6 8.28 10.21 -3.94
CA ILE A 6 9.10 9.38 -4.82
C ILE A 6 8.75 7.92 -4.56
N GLN A 7 8.46 7.18 -5.62
CA GLN A 7 8.25 5.74 -5.54
C GLN A 7 9.61 5.03 -5.47
N LEU A 8 9.87 4.29 -4.39
CA LEU A 8 11.14 3.58 -4.21
C LEU A 8 11.12 2.15 -4.79
N SER A 9 9.95 1.52 -4.86
CA SER A 9 9.81 0.16 -5.40
C SER A 9 8.60 0.04 -6.33
N GLN A 10 8.77 -0.67 -7.45
CA GLN A 10 7.65 -1.02 -8.33
C GLN A 10 6.74 -2.07 -7.67
N PRO A 11 5.45 -2.12 -8.03
CA PRO A 11 4.55 -3.19 -7.61
C PRO A 11 5.08 -4.55 -8.08
N ALA A 12 5.10 -5.53 -7.18
CA ALA A 12 5.60 -6.87 -7.51
C ALA A 12 4.62 -7.67 -8.37
N VAL A 13 3.31 -7.42 -8.23
CA VAL A 13 2.23 -8.14 -8.92
C VAL A 13 1.07 -7.18 -9.17
N GLU A 14 0.36 -7.35 -10.29
CA GLU A 14 -0.82 -6.55 -10.63
C GLU A 14 -2.09 -7.08 -9.91
N PRO A 15 -3.08 -6.21 -9.57
CA PRO A 15 -4.31 -6.62 -8.87
C PRO A 15 -5.21 -7.63 -9.64
N VAL A 16 -5.03 -7.70 -10.94
CA VAL A 16 -5.78 -8.56 -11.86
C VAL A 16 -4.77 -9.33 -12.69
N LEU A 17 -4.93 -10.65 -12.77
CA LEU A 17 -4.02 -11.49 -13.54
C LEU A 17 -4.31 -11.37 -15.05
N PRO A 18 -3.31 -11.47 -15.93
CA PRO A 18 -3.54 -11.46 -17.37
C PRO A 18 -4.55 -12.52 -17.84
N ALA A 19 -4.53 -13.71 -17.23
CA ALA A 19 -5.48 -14.78 -17.54
C ALA A 19 -6.94 -14.40 -17.20
N GLU A 20 -7.16 -13.68 -16.09
CA GLU A 20 -8.51 -13.18 -15.74
C GLU A 20 -8.99 -12.15 -16.76
N ALA A 21 -8.10 -11.25 -17.19
CA ALA A 21 -8.41 -10.25 -18.20
C ALA A 21 -8.66 -10.88 -19.59
N MET A 22 -7.94 -11.94 -19.96
CA MET A 22 -8.19 -12.67 -21.22
C MET A 22 -9.57 -13.30 -21.27
N VAL A 23 -10.04 -13.87 -20.15
CA VAL A 23 -11.39 -14.42 -20.04
C VAL A 23 -12.44 -13.31 -20.17
N GLN A 24 -12.24 -12.16 -19.52
CA GLN A 24 -13.11 -10.99 -19.63
C GLN A 24 -13.23 -10.49 -21.09
N LEU A 25 -12.12 -10.51 -21.84
CA LEU A 25 -12.06 -10.10 -23.25
C LEU A 25 -12.61 -11.17 -24.21
N GLY A 26 -13.01 -12.35 -23.71
CA GLY A 26 -13.48 -13.46 -24.55
C GLY A 26 -12.39 -14.15 -25.37
N LEU A 27 -11.10 -13.94 -25.04
CA LEU A 27 -9.97 -14.51 -25.79
C LEU A 27 -9.64 -15.96 -25.39
N GLY A 28 -10.13 -16.42 -24.24
CA GLY A 28 -9.90 -17.78 -23.74
C GLY A 28 -8.41 -18.08 -23.47
N ASN A 29 -8.02 -19.35 -23.54
CA ASN A 29 -6.62 -19.78 -23.48
C ASN A 29 -6.21 -20.30 -24.88
N PRO A 30 -5.50 -19.50 -25.70
CA PRO A 30 -5.12 -19.89 -27.04
C PRO A 30 -4.27 -21.17 -27.04
N VAL A 31 -4.56 -22.09 -27.95
CA VAL A 31 -3.80 -23.35 -28.10
C VAL A 31 -2.37 -23.08 -28.61
N ASP A 32 -2.19 -22.03 -29.42
CA ASP A 32 -0.88 -21.60 -29.90
C ASP A 32 -0.10 -20.87 -28.80
N SER A 33 1.04 -21.44 -28.41
CA SER A 33 1.90 -20.93 -27.35
C SER A 33 2.57 -19.60 -27.67
N ILE A 34 2.88 -19.32 -28.94
CA ILE A 34 3.52 -18.06 -29.36
C ILE A 34 2.48 -16.93 -29.26
N LEU A 35 1.30 -17.15 -29.84
CA LEU A 35 0.20 -16.19 -29.78
C LEU A 35 -0.22 -15.92 -28.32
N ASN A 36 -0.32 -16.97 -27.50
CA ASN A 36 -0.67 -16.83 -26.09
C ASN A 36 0.35 -15.95 -25.33
N THR A 37 1.65 -16.14 -25.60
CA THR A 37 2.71 -15.34 -24.96
C THR A 37 2.64 -13.86 -25.37
N GLN A 38 2.39 -13.59 -26.65
CA GLN A 38 2.26 -12.22 -27.17
C GLN A 38 1.04 -11.50 -26.59
N LEU A 39 -0.12 -12.16 -26.58
CA LEU A 39 -1.36 -11.62 -26.01
C LEU A 39 -1.24 -11.38 -24.50
N THR A 40 -0.66 -12.34 -23.77
CA THR A 40 -0.42 -12.19 -22.33
C THR A 40 0.45 -10.97 -22.04
N THR A 41 1.52 -10.78 -22.81
CA THR A 41 2.42 -9.62 -22.67
C THR A 41 1.70 -8.30 -22.98
N GLN A 42 0.92 -8.26 -24.05
CA GLN A 42 0.14 -7.09 -24.43
C GLN A 42 -0.87 -6.71 -23.35
N ILE A 43 -1.63 -7.69 -22.84
CA ILE A 43 -2.65 -7.49 -21.81
C ILE A 43 -2.00 -7.05 -20.49
N ALA A 44 -0.85 -7.61 -20.13
CA ALA A 44 -0.10 -7.17 -18.95
C ALA A 44 0.27 -5.66 -19.02
N ASN A 45 0.69 -5.17 -20.18
CA ASN A 45 0.98 -3.74 -20.36
C ASN A 45 -0.28 -2.86 -20.26
N LEU A 46 -1.42 -3.34 -20.77
CA LEU A 46 -2.70 -2.63 -20.65
C LEU A 46 -3.23 -2.62 -19.21
N LEU A 47 -3.03 -3.71 -18.46
CA LEU A 47 -3.34 -3.79 -17.03
C LEU A 47 -2.52 -2.77 -16.23
N LEU A 48 -1.22 -2.67 -16.51
CA LEU A 48 -0.34 -1.67 -15.90
C LEU A 48 -0.85 -0.24 -16.16
N ALA A 49 -1.25 0.07 -17.40
CA ALA A 49 -1.81 1.37 -17.75
C ALA A 49 -3.15 1.63 -17.05
N ALA A 50 -4.04 0.64 -17.00
CA ALA A 50 -5.32 0.70 -16.32
C ALA A 50 -5.15 0.95 -14.82
N ARG A 51 -4.27 0.21 -14.15
CA ARG A 51 -3.96 0.44 -12.73
C ARG A 51 -3.46 1.86 -12.49
N ARG A 52 -2.50 2.35 -13.28
CA ARG A 52 -1.96 3.72 -13.14
C ARG A 52 -3.04 4.78 -13.32
N TYR A 53 -3.96 4.59 -14.26
CA TYR A 53 -5.12 5.46 -14.43
C TYR A 53 -5.99 5.47 -13.17
N CYS A 54 -6.40 4.29 -12.70
CA CYS A 54 -7.25 4.14 -11.52
C CYS A 54 -6.58 4.72 -10.26
N GLU A 55 -5.31 4.41 -10.00
CA GLU A 55 -4.52 4.98 -8.89
C GLU A 55 -4.35 6.51 -9.00
N GLY A 56 -4.25 7.03 -10.21
CA GLY A 56 -4.20 8.47 -10.48
C GLY A 56 -5.54 9.14 -10.16
N TYR A 57 -6.65 8.51 -10.57
CA TYR A 57 -8.00 8.99 -10.32
C TYR A 57 -8.35 8.98 -8.82
N THR A 58 -8.11 7.86 -8.13
CA THR A 58 -8.41 7.73 -6.70
C THR A 58 -7.36 8.38 -5.81
N ARG A 59 -6.17 8.68 -6.34
CA ARG A 59 -4.99 9.16 -5.61
C ARG A 59 -4.53 8.18 -4.51
N SER A 60 -4.81 6.89 -4.70
CA SER A 60 -4.41 5.80 -3.81
C SER A 60 -3.33 4.93 -4.45
N CYS A 61 -2.84 3.96 -3.69
CA CYS A 61 -1.96 2.90 -4.15
C CYS A 61 -2.66 1.57 -3.92
N TYR A 62 -2.73 0.71 -4.94
CA TYR A 62 -3.47 -0.55 -4.80
C TYR A 62 -2.60 -1.68 -4.30
N ILE A 63 -1.40 -1.79 -4.85
CA ILE A 63 -0.43 -2.82 -4.50
C ILE A 63 0.61 -2.25 -3.56
N THR A 64 1.00 -3.01 -2.55
CA THR A 64 2.03 -2.61 -1.59
C THR A 64 3.30 -2.15 -2.29
N THR A 65 3.66 -0.89 -2.08
CA THR A 65 4.90 -0.26 -2.58
C THR A 65 5.49 0.65 -1.54
N ASN A 66 6.81 0.85 -1.62
CA ASN A 66 7.54 1.77 -0.75
C ASN A 66 7.58 3.16 -1.39
N TRP A 67 7.28 4.17 -0.58
CA TRP A 67 7.26 5.57 -0.97
C TRP A 67 8.15 6.39 -0.03
N LEU A 68 8.80 7.39 -0.60
CA LEU A 68 9.54 8.41 0.11
C LEU A 68 8.80 9.73 -0.01
N TYR A 69 8.37 10.27 1.12
CA TYR A 69 7.91 11.65 1.23
C TYR A 69 9.10 12.53 1.67
N GLN A 70 9.34 13.61 0.94
CA GLN A 70 10.33 14.62 1.30
C GLN A 70 9.68 15.98 1.44
N GLY A 71 10.05 16.73 2.48
CA GLY A 71 9.59 18.09 2.69
C GLY A 71 10.67 18.96 3.32
N ASP A 72 10.62 20.26 3.05
CA ASP A 72 11.66 21.21 3.47
C ASP A 72 11.54 21.67 4.93
N HIS A 73 10.37 21.49 5.56
CA HIS A 73 10.08 21.95 6.92
C HIS A 73 8.92 21.16 7.54
N TRP A 74 8.64 21.41 8.82
CA TRP A 74 7.43 20.92 9.48
C TRP A 74 6.20 21.65 8.95
N PRO A 75 5.00 21.04 9.01
CA PRO A 75 3.77 21.73 8.67
C PRO A 75 3.60 22.89 9.66
N ALA A 76 3.90 24.10 9.19
CA ALA A 76 3.71 25.33 9.96
C ALA A 76 2.21 25.62 10.13
N TRP A 77 1.89 26.74 10.79
CA TRP A 77 0.56 27.34 10.71
C TRP A 77 0.27 27.71 9.24
N ASP A 78 -0.28 26.79 8.46
CA ASP A 78 -0.90 27.08 7.16
C ASP A 78 -2.42 27.19 7.39
N SER A 79 -3.01 28.29 6.92
CA SER A 79 -4.45 28.56 6.98
C SER A 79 -5.33 27.43 6.42
N ARG A 80 -4.81 26.61 5.50
CA ARG A 80 -5.48 25.40 4.97
C ARG A 80 -5.53 24.25 5.98
N TYR A 81 -4.61 24.25 6.95
CA TYR A 81 -4.53 23.26 8.03
C TYR A 81 -5.18 23.76 9.32
N ALA A 82 -5.31 25.08 9.50
CA ALA A 82 -6.04 25.70 10.62
C ALA A 82 -7.51 25.25 10.71
N ARG A 83 -8.15 24.93 9.57
CA ARG A 83 -9.52 24.34 9.57
C ARG A 83 -9.60 22.98 10.27
N ASN A 84 -8.49 22.26 10.40
CA ASN A 84 -8.44 20.89 10.92
C ASN A 84 -7.76 20.78 12.30
N TRP A 85 -7.56 21.91 12.99
CA TRP A 85 -7.16 22.02 14.41
C TRP A 85 -5.83 21.36 14.83
N TYR A 86 -5.06 20.78 13.90
CA TYR A 86 -3.77 20.14 14.20
C TYR A 86 -2.72 20.35 13.09
N CYS A 87 -1.48 20.67 13.49
CA CYS A 87 -0.28 20.79 12.64
C CYS A 87 0.28 19.41 12.24
N GLY A 88 -0.52 18.63 11.51
CA GLY A 88 -0.17 17.27 11.09
C GLY A 88 0.40 17.18 9.66
N LEU A 89 1.38 16.29 9.47
CA LEU A 89 1.82 15.83 8.16
C LEU A 89 0.82 14.83 7.61
N ARG A 90 0.46 14.94 6.32
CA ARG A 90 -0.38 13.96 5.63
C ARG A 90 0.48 13.17 4.67
N LEU A 91 0.50 11.85 4.84
CA LEU A 91 1.18 10.98 3.90
C LEU A 91 0.25 10.73 2.70
N PRO A 92 0.70 10.98 1.47
CA PRO A 92 -0.12 10.70 0.29
C PRO A 92 -0.32 9.18 0.11
N LYS A 93 -1.13 8.79 -0.87
CA LYS A 93 -1.31 7.39 -1.30
C LYS A 93 -1.88 6.46 -0.20
N PRO A 94 -3.16 6.62 0.22
CA PRO A 94 -3.84 5.57 0.99
C PRO A 94 -4.01 4.28 0.14
N PRO A 95 -4.27 3.10 0.72
CA PRO A 95 -4.22 2.80 2.15
C PRO A 95 -2.78 2.86 2.67
N PHE A 96 -2.60 3.44 3.85
CA PHE A 96 -1.31 3.43 4.53
C PHE A 96 -1.15 2.10 5.29
N GLN A 97 0.07 1.52 5.25
CA GLN A 97 0.37 0.29 5.98
C GLN A 97 1.29 0.54 7.18
N SER A 98 2.49 1.05 6.94
CA SER A 98 3.48 1.27 8.01
C SER A 98 4.54 2.30 7.62
N ILE A 99 5.14 2.94 8.62
CA ILE A 99 6.34 3.77 8.45
C ILE A 99 7.56 2.87 8.57
N GLN A 100 8.45 2.96 7.59
CA GLN A 100 9.74 2.28 7.62
C GLN A 100 10.81 3.14 8.30
N SER A 101 10.86 4.43 7.96
CA SER A 101 11.74 5.39 8.62
C SER A 101 11.13 6.78 8.64
N PHE A 102 11.44 7.52 9.70
CA PHE A 102 11.11 8.93 9.82
C PHE A 102 12.38 9.65 10.27
N VAL A 103 13.01 10.37 9.34
CA VAL A 103 14.26 11.09 9.55
C VAL A 103 14.03 12.58 9.34
N TYR A 104 14.68 13.40 10.16
CA TYR A 104 14.76 14.84 9.95
C TYR A 104 16.18 15.35 10.15
N ILE A 105 16.50 16.52 9.58
CA ILE A 105 17.79 17.18 9.78
C ILE A 105 17.66 18.19 10.91
N ASP A 106 18.39 17.97 12.01
CA ASP A 106 18.40 18.86 13.16
C ASP A 106 19.15 20.18 12.88
N GLU A 107 19.10 21.12 13.82
CA GLU A 107 19.76 22.42 13.76
C GLU A 107 21.28 22.36 13.55
N THR A 108 21.92 21.26 13.96
CA THR A 108 23.36 21.02 13.74
C THR A 108 23.67 20.53 12.32
N GLY A 109 22.64 20.15 11.56
CA GLY A 109 22.77 19.55 10.23
C GLY A 109 22.91 18.04 10.24
N THR A 110 22.62 17.38 11.37
CA THR A 110 22.75 15.93 11.51
C THR A 110 21.39 15.27 11.29
N PRO A 111 21.31 14.14 10.54
CA PRO A 111 20.08 13.38 10.43
C PRO A 111 19.73 12.69 11.76
N GLN A 112 18.50 12.89 12.22
CA GLN A 112 17.95 12.32 13.43
C GLN A 112 16.72 11.47 13.09
N THR A 113 16.58 10.33 13.75
CA THR A 113 15.38 9.49 13.63
C THR A 113 14.34 9.96 14.63
N LEU A 114 13.13 10.26 14.16
CA LEU A 114 12.01 10.60 15.03
C LEU A 114 11.25 9.31 15.41
N PRO A 115 11.15 8.97 16.70
CA PRO A 115 10.45 7.76 17.14
C PRO A 115 8.93 7.97 17.23
N VAL A 116 8.18 6.87 17.13
CA VAL A 116 6.73 6.85 17.37
C VAL A 116 6.44 6.87 18.87
N ASP A 117 5.45 7.66 19.29
CA ASP A 117 4.90 7.64 20.64
C ASP A 117 3.58 6.85 20.66
N LEU A 118 3.61 5.68 21.31
CA LEU A 118 2.44 4.83 21.53
C LEU A 118 1.74 5.12 22.87
N THR A 119 2.30 6.00 23.70
CA THR A 119 1.79 6.30 25.05
C THR A 119 0.80 7.45 25.07
N TYR A 120 0.52 8.05 23.91
CA TYR A 120 -0.34 9.23 23.77
C TYR A 120 0.09 10.41 24.67
N GLY A 121 1.39 10.62 24.84
CA GLY A 121 1.98 11.67 25.67
C GLY A 121 2.10 11.36 27.16
N ASN A 122 1.82 10.13 27.60
CA ASN A 122 2.01 9.73 29.00
C ASN A 122 3.48 9.49 29.36
N SER A 123 4.33 9.18 28.39
CA SER A 123 5.79 9.21 28.59
C SER A 123 6.29 10.66 28.55
N VAL A 124 7.47 10.93 29.11
CA VAL A 124 8.24 12.18 28.90
C VAL A 124 9.51 11.96 28.07
N THR A 125 9.85 10.70 27.81
CA THR A 125 11.02 10.29 27.02
C THR A 125 10.55 9.46 25.83
N PRO A 126 11.03 9.74 24.60
CA PRO A 126 11.93 10.82 24.20
C PRO A 126 11.21 12.19 24.14
N THR A 127 11.97 13.29 24.20
CA THR A 127 11.45 14.67 24.19
C THR A 127 10.59 14.97 22.95
N TYR A 128 11.00 14.44 21.80
CA TYR A 128 10.29 14.57 20.54
C TYR A 128 9.86 13.19 20.05
N ALA A 129 8.62 13.10 19.59
CA ALA A 129 8.05 11.90 19.00
C ALA A 129 6.86 12.28 18.13
N TYR A 130 6.44 11.36 17.26
CA TYR A 130 5.23 11.51 16.47
C TYR A 130 4.15 10.52 16.91
N GLN A 131 2.89 10.92 16.73
CA GLN A 131 1.74 10.05 16.81
C GLN A 131 1.25 9.75 15.39
N LEU A 132 0.87 8.50 15.17
CA LEU A 132 0.38 8.01 13.89
C LEU A 132 -1.13 7.80 13.98
N ASP A 133 -1.87 8.53 13.15
CA ASP A 133 -3.23 8.15 12.75
C ASP A 133 -3.13 7.48 11.38
N PRO A 134 -3.29 6.15 11.28
CA PRO A 134 -3.10 5.41 10.04
C PRO A 134 -4.13 5.77 8.96
N GLY A 135 -5.22 6.48 9.29
CA GLY A 135 -6.25 6.84 8.33
C GLY A 135 -7.17 5.67 7.99
N SER A 136 -7.55 5.55 6.72
CA SER A 136 -8.36 4.44 6.20
C SER A 136 -7.96 4.12 4.76
N ASP A 137 -8.65 3.18 4.12
CA ASP A 137 -8.41 2.80 2.72
C ASP A 137 -8.50 3.97 1.73
N VAL A 138 -9.28 5.00 2.09
CA VAL A 138 -9.53 6.18 1.26
C VAL A 138 -8.90 7.43 1.87
N LYS A 139 -8.73 7.46 3.20
CA LYS A 139 -8.22 8.62 3.92
C LYS A 139 -6.71 8.48 4.18
N PRO A 140 -5.89 9.47 3.80
CA PRO A 140 -4.45 9.43 4.00
C PRO A 140 -4.10 9.35 5.49
N ALA A 141 -2.98 8.70 5.79
CA ALA A 141 -2.42 8.70 7.13
C ALA A 141 -1.98 10.10 7.54
N ARG A 142 -2.09 10.39 8.83
CA ARG A 142 -1.71 11.65 9.45
C ARG A 142 -0.67 11.40 10.52
N LEU A 143 0.43 12.14 10.45
CA LEU A 143 1.44 12.19 11.51
C LEU A 143 1.25 13.47 12.27
N LEU A 144 1.09 13.34 13.57
CA LEU A 144 0.87 14.43 14.48
C LEU A 144 2.06 14.54 15.41
N PRO A 145 2.38 15.75 15.89
CA PRO A 145 3.28 15.86 17.02
C PRO A 145 2.67 15.12 18.22
N ALA A 146 3.49 14.44 19.01
CA ALA A 146 3.00 13.79 20.23
C ALA A 146 2.36 14.80 21.19
N TRP A 147 1.40 14.34 21.99
CA TRP A 147 0.67 15.22 22.91
C TRP A 147 1.63 16.03 23.79
N ALA A 148 1.37 17.33 23.88
CA ALA A 148 2.18 18.32 24.62
C ALA A 148 3.65 18.42 24.19
N ARG A 149 4.02 17.97 22.99
CA ARG A 149 5.39 18.05 22.45
C ARG A 149 5.35 18.61 21.03
N PRO A 150 5.99 19.74 20.72
CA PRO A 150 6.03 20.25 19.35
C PRO A 150 6.89 19.35 18.46
N TRP A 151 6.81 19.57 17.14
CA TRP A 151 7.82 19.05 16.22
C TRP A 151 9.23 19.53 16.64
N PRO A 152 10.28 18.70 16.49
CA PRO A 152 11.64 19.08 16.89
C PRO A 152 12.15 20.27 16.07
N PRO A 153 13.09 21.06 16.57
CA PRO A 153 13.76 22.06 15.74
C PRO A 153 14.47 21.38 14.56
N LEU A 154 14.34 21.96 13.37
CA LEU A 154 15.01 21.48 12.15
C LEU A 154 15.85 22.58 11.52
N ARG A 155 16.84 22.17 10.72
CA ARG A 155 17.57 23.07 9.84
C ARG A 155 16.80 23.25 8.54
N LEU A 156 16.61 24.51 8.12
CA LEU A 156 15.88 24.85 6.89
C LEU A 156 16.71 24.58 5.64
N VAL A 157 16.77 23.31 5.26
CA VAL A 157 17.41 22.82 4.03
C VAL A 157 16.40 22.04 3.20
N ALA A 158 16.68 21.90 1.90
CA ALA A 158 15.83 21.10 1.03
C ALA A 158 15.75 19.65 1.54
N ASN A 159 14.56 19.06 1.51
CA ASN A 159 14.31 17.68 1.96
C ASN A 159 14.74 17.42 3.41
N ALA A 160 14.62 18.42 4.29
CA ALA A 160 14.95 18.32 5.71
C ALA A 160 14.13 17.27 6.45
N VAL A 161 12.91 16.97 6.01
CA VAL A 161 12.02 15.94 6.55
C VAL A 161 11.89 14.84 5.51
N GLN A 162 12.21 13.59 5.89
CA GLN A 162 12.17 12.42 5.03
C GLN A 162 11.43 11.29 5.71
N ILE A 163 10.41 10.76 5.03
CA ILE A 163 9.57 9.70 5.57
C ILE A 163 9.46 8.61 4.53
N THR A 164 10.00 7.45 4.86
CA THR A 164 9.84 6.25 4.05
C THR A 164 8.69 5.43 4.62
N PHE A 165 7.70 5.11 3.81
CA PHE A 165 6.50 4.38 4.24
C PHE A 165 6.02 3.38 3.19
N LYS A 166 5.26 2.39 3.66
CA LYS A 166 4.54 1.41 2.83
C LYS A 166 3.10 1.87 2.65
N SER A 167 2.61 1.81 1.41
CA SER A 167 1.19 2.00 1.09
C SER A 167 0.70 0.97 0.08
N GLY A 168 -0.57 0.62 0.17
CA GLY A 168 -1.24 -0.39 -0.65
C GLY A 168 -2.30 -1.14 0.16
N PHE A 169 -3.25 -1.79 -0.51
CA PHE A 169 -4.16 -2.73 0.17
C PHE A 169 -3.39 -3.98 0.60
N GLY A 170 -2.57 -4.50 -0.29
CA GLY A 170 -1.75 -5.69 -0.07
C GLY A 170 -1.13 -6.13 -1.38
N GLY A 171 -0.38 -7.23 -1.34
CA GLY A 171 0.11 -7.89 -2.54
C GLY A 171 0.10 -9.40 -2.35
N PRO A 172 -0.14 -10.17 -3.41
CA PRO A 172 0.11 -11.60 -3.37
C PRO A 172 1.62 -11.83 -3.17
N VAL A 173 1.95 -12.62 -2.16
CA VAL A 173 3.28 -13.07 -1.83
C VAL A 173 3.32 -14.59 -1.88
N THR A 174 4.47 -15.12 -2.25
CA THR A 174 4.69 -16.56 -2.18
C THR A 174 5.02 -16.93 -0.75
N ALA A 175 4.17 -17.74 -0.12
CA ALA A 175 4.44 -18.24 1.20
C ALA A 175 4.06 -19.72 1.36
N SER A 176 4.64 -20.36 2.37
CA SER A 176 4.38 -21.74 2.74
C SER A 176 4.02 -21.85 4.22
N MET A 177 3.14 -22.80 4.50
CA MET A 177 2.71 -23.17 5.84
C MET A 177 2.60 -24.69 5.95
N ALA A 178 3.11 -25.24 7.05
CA ALA A 178 2.87 -26.63 7.41
C ALA A 178 1.51 -26.77 8.11
N ASN A 179 0.90 -27.95 8.03
CA ASN A 179 -0.32 -28.25 8.77
C ASN A 179 -0.07 -28.06 10.28
N ALA A 180 -1.04 -27.46 10.98
CA ALA A 180 -0.99 -27.08 12.39
C ALA A 180 0.16 -26.11 12.76
N SER A 181 0.81 -25.49 11.78
CA SER A 181 1.83 -24.45 12.02
C SER A 181 1.21 -23.07 11.87
N ALA A 182 1.61 -22.14 12.75
CA ALA A 182 1.33 -20.71 12.61
C ALA A 182 2.48 -19.97 11.90
N ILE A 183 3.54 -20.66 11.50
CA ILE A 183 4.71 -20.04 10.87
C ILE A 183 4.42 -19.85 9.37
N LEU A 184 4.51 -18.60 8.93
CA LEU A 184 4.43 -18.22 7.54
C LEU A 184 5.84 -17.98 7.01
N THR A 185 6.32 -18.88 6.15
CA THR A 185 7.65 -18.78 5.53
C THR A 185 7.53 -18.26 4.11
N GLY A 186 8.37 -17.30 3.70
CA GLY A 186 8.43 -16.85 2.30
C GLY A 186 8.79 -15.36 2.18
N PRO A 187 7.83 -14.45 2.36
CA PRO A 187 8.10 -13.01 2.40
C PRO A 187 8.86 -12.61 3.67
N VAL A 188 9.72 -11.60 3.55
CA VAL A 188 10.42 -10.99 4.70
C VAL A 188 9.51 -9.91 5.28
N PHE A 189 9.03 -10.15 6.50
CA PHE A 189 8.24 -9.21 7.27
C PHE A 189 9.12 -8.30 8.12
N ASN A 190 8.65 -7.10 8.40
CA ASN A 190 9.27 -6.20 9.36
C ASN A 190 8.55 -6.28 10.72
N PRO A 191 9.22 -5.98 11.85
CA PRO A 191 8.56 -5.92 13.16
C PRO A 191 7.32 -5.01 13.21
N GLY A 192 7.27 -3.98 12.35
CA GLY A 192 6.13 -3.07 12.21
C GLY A 192 4.91 -3.66 11.48
N ASP A 193 5.03 -4.85 10.87
CA ASP A 193 3.91 -5.53 10.18
C ASP A 193 3.05 -6.33 11.18
N LYS A 194 3.42 -6.38 12.47
CA LYS A 194 2.62 -6.99 13.54
C LYS A 194 1.20 -6.39 13.56
N GLY A 195 0.20 -7.27 13.60
CA GLY A 195 -1.22 -6.93 13.61
C GLY A 195 -1.83 -6.74 12.22
N GLN A 196 -1.04 -6.77 11.15
CA GLN A 196 -1.60 -6.74 9.79
C GLN A 196 -2.37 -8.03 9.51
N SER A 197 -3.49 -7.90 8.80
CA SER A 197 -4.25 -9.04 8.29
C SER A 197 -3.47 -9.77 7.20
N VAL A 198 -3.58 -11.10 7.19
CA VAL A 198 -3.02 -11.98 6.19
C VAL A 198 -4.10 -12.96 5.76
N SER A 199 -4.26 -13.15 4.46
CA SER A 199 -5.11 -14.18 3.87
C SER A 199 -4.25 -15.23 3.19
N VAL A 200 -4.35 -16.48 3.64
CA VAL A 200 -3.63 -17.62 3.07
C VAL A 200 -4.66 -18.56 2.42
N PRO A 201 -4.89 -18.48 1.09
CA PRO A 201 -5.77 -19.41 0.39
C PRO A 201 -5.33 -20.87 0.62
N GLY A 202 -6.28 -21.76 0.91
CA GLY A 202 -6.00 -23.18 1.11
C GLY A 202 -5.55 -23.59 2.51
N ALA A 203 -5.18 -22.64 3.39
CA ALA A 203 -4.74 -22.94 4.75
C ALA A 203 -5.89 -23.09 5.77
N GLY A 204 -7.12 -22.72 5.40
CA GLY A 204 -8.30 -22.77 6.26
C GLY A 204 -9.00 -24.13 6.26
N ALA A 205 -10.06 -24.23 7.06
CA ALA A 205 -10.90 -25.42 7.16
C ALA A 205 -11.38 -25.88 5.78
N ALA A 206 -11.29 -27.20 5.52
CA ALA A 206 -11.69 -27.80 4.25
C ALA A 206 -11.06 -27.14 2.99
N GLY A 207 -9.86 -26.55 3.13
CA GLY A 207 -9.16 -25.88 2.02
C GLY A 207 -9.64 -24.46 1.72
N ALA A 208 -10.43 -23.85 2.61
CA ALA A 208 -10.79 -22.44 2.53
C ALA A 208 -9.58 -21.52 2.73
N ALA A 209 -9.74 -20.21 2.52
CA ALA A 209 -8.72 -19.24 2.89
C ALA A 209 -8.66 -19.06 4.42
N LEU A 210 -7.45 -19.12 4.99
CA LEU A 210 -7.20 -18.71 6.38
C LEU A 210 -7.07 -17.18 6.40
N ILE A 211 -7.98 -16.49 7.08
CA ILE A 211 -7.89 -15.04 7.31
C ILE A 211 -7.51 -14.85 8.78
N THR A 212 -6.30 -14.34 9.02
CA THR A 212 -5.74 -14.16 10.38
C THR A 212 -4.86 -12.91 10.41
N THR A 213 -4.17 -12.66 11.52
CA THR A 213 -3.26 -11.51 11.68
C THR A 213 -1.85 -11.95 12.04
N ILE A 214 -0.83 -11.14 11.71
CA ILE A 214 0.55 -11.36 12.13
C ILE A 214 0.67 -11.13 13.64
N ALA A 215 0.91 -12.17 14.42
CA ALA A 215 1.08 -12.09 15.86
C ALA A 215 2.49 -11.61 16.27
N SER A 216 3.51 -12.06 15.56
CA SER A 216 4.90 -11.63 15.75
C SER A 216 5.72 -11.80 14.47
N VAL A 217 6.86 -11.12 14.42
CA VAL A 217 7.87 -11.25 13.37
C VAL A 217 9.21 -11.48 14.06
N ASP A 218 9.94 -12.51 13.64
CA ASP A 218 11.25 -12.84 14.22
C ASP A 218 12.38 -11.98 13.63
N ILE A 219 13.62 -12.19 14.11
CA ILE A 219 14.80 -11.44 13.62
C ILE A 219 15.17 -11.77 12.17
N ASN A 220 14.70 -12.90 11.64
CA ASN A 220 14.93 -13.32 10.26
C ASN A 220 13.81 -12.83 9.33
N GLY A 221 12.83 -12.09 9.85
CA GLY A 221 11.67 -11.61 9.09
C GLY A 221 10.60 -12.67 8.82
N GLN A 222 10.56 -13.78 9.56
CA GLN A 222 9.48 -14.75 9.50
C GLN A 222 8.31 -14.33 10.38
N ALA A 223 7.10 -14.37 9.84
CA ALA A 223 5.89 -14.07 10.59
C ALA A 223 5.33 -15.33 11.28
N THR A 224 4.91 -15.16 12.52
CA THR A 224 3.99 -16.09 13.20
C THR A 224 2.59 -15.50 13.17
N LEU A 225 1.63 -16.25 12.65
CA LEU A 225 0.22 -15.86 12.57
C LEU A 225 -0.50 -16.11 13.90
N ALA A 226 -1.63 -15.44 14.12
CA ALA A 226 -2.44 -15.63 15.32
C ALA A 226 -3.13 -17.00 15.32
N ASP A 227 -3.54 -17.49 14.15
CA ASP A 227 -4.19 -18.78 13.97
C ASP A 227 -3.30 -19.75 13.17
N PRO A 228 -3.18 -21.02 13.58
CA PRO A 228 -2.43 -22.02 12.82
C PRO A 228 -3.17 -22.45 11.55
N ALA A 229 -2.42 -22.86 10.54
CA ALA A 229 -2.98 -23.47 9.34
C ALA A 229 -3.63 -24.83 9.67
N GLN A 230 -4.75 -25.13 9.01
CA GLN A 230 -5.47 -26.41 9.12
C GLN A 230 -5.18 -27.37 7.97
N ALA A 231 -4.38 -26.93 6.99
CA ALA A 231 -3.92 -27.71 5.86
C ALA A 231 -2.51 -27.28 5.45
N VAL A 232 -1.80 -28.15 4.73
CA VAL A 232 -0.48 -27.83 4.17
C VAL A 232 -0.66 -26.89 2.97
N VAL A 233 0.07 -25.77 2.98
CA VAL A 233 0.14 -24.84 1.85
C VAL A 233 1.58 -24.79 1.37
N ALA A 234 1.84 -25.44 0.23
CA ALA A 234 3.17 -25.48 -0.36
C ALA A 234 3.33 -24.31 -1.34
N SER A 235 4.24 -23.38 -1.03
CA SER A 235 4.71 -22.30 -1.91
C SER A 235 3.62 -21.64 -2.75
N THR A 236 2.50 -21.28 -2.12
CA THR A 236 1.36 -20.72 -2.83
C THR A 236 1.61 -19.25 -3.11
N SER A 237 1.55 -18.86 -4.38
CA SER A 237 1.85 -17.51 -4.87
C SER A 237 0.78 -16.45 -4.53
N ASN A 238 -0.29 -16.86 -3.86
CA ASN A 238 -1.50 -16.05 -3.69
C ASN A 238 -1.79 -15.72 -2.21
N VAL A 239 -0.80 -15.80 -1.33
CA VAL A 239 -0.98 -15.34 0.05
C VAL A 239 -1.03 -13.82 0.03
N TYR A 240 -2.08 -13.21 0.58
CA TYR A 240 -2.19 -11.75 0.63
C TYR A 240 -1.72 -11.27 1.99
N VAL A 241 -0.70 -10.42 2.00
CA VAL A 241 -0.30 -9.65 3.19
C VAL A 241 -0.94 -8.28 3.06
N GLY A 242 -1.82 -7.95 4.01
CA GLY A 242 -2.72 -6.80 3.95
C GLY A 242 -4.15 -7.19 3.59
N GLN A 243 -4.96 -6.19 3.23
CA GLN A 243 -6.31 -6.40 2.73
C GLN A 243 -6.25 -6.74 1.23
N PRO A 244 -7.14 -7.62 0.72
CA PRO A 244 -7.28 -7.78 -0.72
C PRO A 244 -7.76 -6.47 -1.35
N VAL A 245 -7.35 -6.21 -2.59
CA VAL A 245 -7.88 -5.06 -3.34
C VAL A 245 -9.39 -5.23 -3.51
N PRO A 246 -10.22 -4.24 -3.15
CA PRO A 246 -11.68 -4.30 -3.30
C PRO A 246 -12.10 -4.71 -4.72
N GLU A 247 -13.14 -5.53 -4.83
CA GLU A 247 -13.55 -6.10 -6.12
C GLU A 247 -14.06 -5.01 -7.07
N GLU A 248 -14.62 -3.92 -6.56
CA GLU A 248 -15.02 -2.73 -7.32
C GLU A 248 -13.82 -2.11 -8.06
N ILE A 249 -12.67 -2.02 -7.39
CA ILE A 249 -11.42 -1.54 -7.99
C ILE A 249 -10.90 -2.55 -9.02
N ARG A 250 -10.94 -3.85 -8.72
CA ARG A 250 -10.53 -4.91 -9.66
C ARG A 250 -11.41 -4.90 -10.92
N LEU A 251 -12.71 -4.71 -10.77
CA LEU A 251 -13.67 -4.59 -11.87
C LEU A 251 -13.42 -3.31 -12.69
N ALA A 252 -13.16 -2.18 -12.03
CA ALA A 252 -12.81 -0.93 -12.71
C ALA A 252 -11.53 -1.09 -13.57
N ILE A 253 -10.51 -1.78 -13.05
CA ILE A 253 -9.29 -2.12 -13.80
C ILE A 253 -9.62 -3.00 -15.01
N LYS A 254 -10.42 -4.06 -14.84
CA LYS A 254 -10.84 -4.95 -15.94
C LYS A 254 -11.56 -4.17 -17.05
N LEU A 255 -12.51 -3.32 -16.69
CA LEU A 255 -13.26 -2.49 -17.64
C LEU A 255 -12.38 -1.45 -18.34
N ALA A 256 -11.44 -0.82 -17.62
CA ALA A 256 -10.48 0.10 -18.22
C ALA A 256 -9.51 -0.62 -19.18
N THR A 257 -9.05 -1.83 -18.82
CA THR A 257 -8.23 -2.66 -19.72
C THR A 257 -9.00 -3.05 -20.98
N GLN A 258 -10.27 -3.43 -20.86
CA GLN A 258 -11.11 -3.70 -22.02
C GLN A 258 -11.25 -2.49 -22.93
N PHE A 259 -11.52 -1.32 -22.34
CA PHE A 259 -11.60 -0.07 -23.09
C PHE A 259 -10.31 0.23 -23.86
N TYR A 260 -9.14 0.10 -23.22
CA TYR A 260 -7.86 0.31 -23.90
C TYR A 260 -7.56 -0.72 -24.98
N TYR A 261 -7.99 -1.97 -24.79
CA TYR A 261 -7.81 -3.03 -25.78
C TYR A 261 -8.65 -2.76 -27.04
N GLU A 262 -9.92 -2.37 -26.87
CA GLU A 262 -10.86 -2.15 -27.98
C GLU A 262 -10.59 -0.84 -28.75
N GLN A 263 -10.26 0.24 -28.04
CA GLN A 263 -10.11 1.58 -28.66
C GLN A 263 -8.67 1.85 -29.14
N GLY A 264 -7.70 1.07 -28.66
CA GLY A 264 -6.27 1.31 -28.92
C GLY A 264 -5.74 2.60 -28.26
N ALA A 265 -4.42 2.82 -28.36
CA ALA A 265 -3.73 3.94 -27.72
C ALA A 265 -3.81 5.28 -28.49
N VAL A 266 -4.64 5.37 -29.53
CA VAL A 266 -4.50 6.40 -30.58
C VAL A 266 -5.45 7.58 -30.39
N THR A 267 -6.49 7.47 -29.55
CA THR A 267 -7.49 8.54 -29.37
C THR A 267 -7.65 8.94 -27.91
N ASP A 268 -7.67 10.26 -27.65
CA ASP A 268 -7.92 10.84 -26.33
C ASP A 268 -9.42 10.77 -26.00
N LEU A 269 -9.90 9.53 -25.78
CA LEU A 269 -11.26 9.27 -25.38
C LEU A 269 -11.37 9.28 -23.86
N LYS A 270 -12.40 9.97 -23.36
CA LYS A 270 -12.71 9.99 -21.94
C LYS A 270 -13.08 8.57 -21.47
N MET A 271 -12.52 8.16 -20.33
CA MET A 271 -12.84 6.88 -19.71
C MET A 271 -14.36 6.72 -19.46
N PRO A 272 -14.94 5.53 -19.69
CA PRO A 272 -16.36 5.29 -19.46
C PRO A 272 -16.80 5.67 -18.05
N ARG A 273 -17.99 6.28 -17.93
CA ARG A 273 -18.52 6.75 -16.65
C ARG A 273 -18.62 5.64 -15.60
N VAL A 274 -18.97 4.42 -16.02
CA VAL A 274 -19.08 3.25 -15.13
C VAL A 274 -17.77 2.98 -14.37
N VAL A 275 -16.62 3.16 -15.03
CA VAL A 275 -15.30 3.01 -14.39
C VAL A 275 -15.14 4.05 -13.28
N ASN A 276 -15.49 5.30 -13.55
CA ASN A 276 -15.38 6.39 -12.57
C ASN A 276 -16.38 6.24 -11.41
N ASP A 277 -17.61 5.79 -11.68
CA ASP A 277 -18.64 5.58 -10.67
C ASP A 277 -18.24 4.44 -9.70
N LEU A 278 -17.59 3.37 -10.19
CA LEU A 278 -17.01 2.32 -9.33
C LEU A 278 -15.88 2.85 -8.43
N LEU A 279 -15.12 3.84 -8.92
CA LEU A 279 -13.98 4.40 -8.20
C LEU A 279 -14.34 5.56 -7.27
N ASP A 280 -15.49 6.22 -7.44
CA ASP A 280 -15.83 7.46 -6.72
C ASP A 280 -15.84 7.30 -5.19
N GLY A 281 -16.25 6.12 -4.71
CA GLY A 281 -16.20 5.76 -3.28
C GLY A 281 -14.78 5.68 -2.71
N TYR A 282 -13.78 5.50 -3.55
CA TYR A 282 -12.36 5.36 -3.18
C TYR A 282 -11.53 6.59 -3.49
N VAL A 283 -12.13 7.67 -3.97
CA VAL A 283 -11.41 8.91 -4.28
C VAL A 283 -10.99 9.60 -2.99
N ASN A 284 -9.68 9.79 -2.83
CA ASN A 284 -9.16 10.63 -1.77
C ASN A 284 -9.43 12.11 -2.07
N ARG A 285 -10.58 12.60 -1.60
CA ARG A 285 -11.01 14.01 -1.69
C ARG A 285 -10.27 14.94 -0.72
N SER A 286 -9.40 14.40 0.13
CA SER A 286 -8.69 15.16 1.16
C SER A 286 -7.28 15.60 0.78
N ALA A 287 -6.85 15.25 -0.45
CA ALA A 287 -5.59 15.65 -1.06
C ALA A 287 -5.72 16.92 -1.91
#